data_AF-A0A085BQK9-F1
#
_entry.id   AF-A0A085BQK9-F1
#
_cell.length_a   1.000
_cell.length_b   1.000
_cell.length_c   1.000
_cell.angle_alpha   90.00
_cell.angle_beta   90.00
_cell.angle_gamma   90.00
#
_symmetry.space_group_name_H-M   'P 1'
#
loop_
_entity.id
_entity.type
_entity.pdbx_description
1 polymer ?
#
loop_
_entity_poly.entity_id
_entity_poly.type
_entity_poly.pdbx_seq_one_letter_code
_entity_poly.pdbx_strand_id
1 'polypeptide(L)'
;METVINKDIPVRKQLEPIALDVSWSKIAQKYFGKSASWIYHKFDGIDGNGNPGGFTPEEKEQFKGGLYDLAERIRKTADEFK
;
A
#
# COMPACT_ATOMS: atom_id res chain seq x y z
N MET A 1 -22.87 19.04 19.48
CA MET A 1 -22.20 17.85 18.92
C MET A 1 -21.11 18.37 18.01
N GLU A 2 -19.87 18.36 18.48
CA GLU A 2 -18.73 18.67 17.62
C GLU A 2 -18.55 17.47 16.69
N THR A 3 -18.74 17.70 15.39
CA THR A 3 -18.38 16.75 14.35
C THR A 3 -16.87 16.58 14.39
N VAL A 4 -16.41 15.47 14.98
CA VAL A 4 -15.01 15.04 14.88
C VAL A 4 -14.76 14.75 13.41
N ILE A 5 -14.19 15.72 12.69
CA ILE A 5 -13.66 15.51 11.35
C ILE A 5 -12.45 14.59 11.53
N ASN A 6 -12.68 13.29 11.41
CA ASN A 6 -11.63 12.29 11.42
C ASN A 6 -10.83 12.49 10.12
N LYS A 7 -9.79 13.31 10.21
CA LYS A 7 -8.96 13.67 9.07
C LYS A 7 -8.09 12.46 8.75
N ASP A 8 -8.57 11.60 7.85
CA ASP A 8 -7.85 10.42 7.38
C ASP A 8 -6.38 10.79 7.11
N ILE A 9 -5.47 10.07 7.76
CA ILE A 9 -4.03 10.24 7.53
C ILE A 9 -3.77 9.85 6.07
N PRO A 10 -3.16 10.72 5.24
CA PRO A 10 -2.84 10.39 3.86
C PRO A 10 -2.06 9.07 3.77
N VAL A 11 -2.44 8.19 2.84
CA VAL A 11 -1.84 6.85 2.69
C VAL A 11 -0.31 6.92 2.64
N ARG A 12 0.24 7.91 1.92
CA ARG A 12 1.69 8.13 1.87
C ARG A 12 2.34 8.31 3.24
N LYS A 13 1.71 9.05 4.16
CA LYS A 13 2.23 9.22 5.53
C LYS A 13 2.23 7.91 6.31
N GLN A 14 1.25 7.05 6.08
CA GLN A 14 1.20 5.74 6.73
C GLN A 14 2.33 4.80 6.23
N LEU A 15 2.82 5.03 5.01
CA LEU A 15 3.88 4.23 4.37
C LEU A 15 5.29 4.77 4.60
N GLU A 16 5.43 6.02 5.09
CA GLU A 16 6.74 6.65 5.38
C GLU A 16 7.75 5.75 6.09
N PRO A 17 7.37 4.94 7.11
CA PRO A 17 8.33 4.09 7.82
C PRO A 17 9.06 3.05 6.97
N ILE A 18 8.48 2.66 5.82
CA ILE A 18 9.01 1.61 4.94
C ILE A 18 9.09 2.07 3.47
N ALA A 19 8.89 3.37 3.23
CA ALA A 19 8.65 3.93 1.89
C ALA A 19 9.78 3.63 0.90
N LEU A 20 11.02 3.60 1.39
CA LEU A 20 12.23 3.37 0.59
C LEU A 20 12.70 1.90 0.61
N ASP A 21 12.25 1.11 1.58
CA ASP A 21 12.65 -0.29 1.74
C ASP A 21 11.81 -1.23 0.87
N VAL A 22 10.61 -0.80 0.48
CA VAL A 22 9.65 -1.62 -0.25
C VAL A 22 9.54 -1.21 -1.71
N SER A 23 9.66 -2.20 -2.59
CA SER A 23 9.34 -2.03 -4.01
C SER A 23 7.82 -2.07 -4.24
N TRP A 24 7.18 -0.90 -4.29
CA TRP A 24 5.73 -0.77 -4.51
C TRP A 24 5.27 -1.35 -5.86
N SER A 25 6.10 -1.27 -6.89
CA SER A 25 5.81 -1.90 -8.19
C SER A 25 5.69 -3.43 -8.08
N LYS A 26 6.50 -4.07 -7.23
CA LYS A 26 6.40 -5.51 -6.97
C LYS A 26 5.16 -5.86 -6.16
N ILE A 27 4.77 -5.04 -5.19
CA ILE A 27 3.49 -5.21 -4.47
C ILE A 27 2.31 -5.13 -5.46
N ALA A 28 2.28 -4.13 -6.32
CA ALA A 28 1.23 -3.96 -7.33
C ALA A 28 1.10 -5.17 -8.26
N GLN A 29 2.23 -5.68 -8.75
CA GLN A 29 2.25 -6.84 -9.63
C GLN A 29 1.82 -8.12 -8.89
N LYS A 30 2.42 -8.40 -7.72
CA LYS A 30 2.25 -9.66 -7.02
C LYS A 30 0.85 -9.83 -6.45
N TYR A 31 0.30 -8.79 -5.82
CA TYR A 31 -0.97 -8.92 -5.10
C TYR A 31 -2.16 -8.43 -5.91
N PHE A 32 -1.97 -7.48 -6.84
CA PHE A 32 -3.09 -6.88 -7.58
C PHE A 32 -3.09 -7.21 -9.09
N GLY A 33 -1.98 -7.75 -9.62
CA GLY A 33 -1.83 -7.93 -11.06
C GLY A 33 -1.85 -6.60 -11.83
N LYS A 34 -1.42 -5.50 -11.20
CA LYS A 34 -1.46 -4.14 -11.75
C LYS A 34 -0.06 -3.56 -11.99
N SER A 35 -0.02 -2.48 -12.77
CA SER A 35 1.21 -1.75 -13.09
C SER A 35 1.75 -0.95 -11.90
N ALA A 36 3.00 -0.51 -12.01
CA ALA A 36 3.60 0.37 -11.01
C ALA A 36 2.87 1.71 -10.91
N SER A 37 2.51 2.34 -12.04
CA SER A 37 1.79 3.62 -12.04
C SER A 37 0.45 3.53 -11.31
N TRP A 38 -0.26 2.40 -11.44
CA TRP A 38 -1.53 2.18 -10.74
C TRP A 38 -1.39 2.33 -9.22
N ILE A 39 -0.36 1.74 -8.60
CA ILE A 39 -0.22 1.82 -7.13
C ILE A 39 0.19 3.22 -6.66
N TYR A 40 0.98 3.95 -7.45
CA TYR A 40 1.32 5.34 -7.13
C TYR A 40 0.11 6.27 -7.24
N HIS A 41 -0.76 6.07 -8.23
CA HIS A 41 -2.03 6.78 -8.33
C HIS A 41 -2.91 6.52 -7.10
N LYS A 42 -2.97 5.25 -6.64
CA LYS A 42 -3.69 4.89 -5.40
C LYS A 42 -3.14 5.62 -4.17
N PHE A 43 -1.81 5.76 -4.07
CA PHE A 43 -1.17 6.53 -2.99
C PHE A 43 -1.48 8.02 -3.06
N ASP A 44 -1.61 8.57 -4.27
CA ASP A 44 -2.03 9.95 -4.53
C ASP A 44 -3.54 10.17 -4.38
N GLY A 45 -4.31 9.09 -4.19
CA GLY A 45 -5.76 9.16 -4.09
C GLY A 45 -6.46 9.40 -5.42
N ILE A 46 -5.79 9.16 -6.55
CA ILE A 46 -6.32 9.37 -7.91
C ILE A 46 -6.44 8.06 -8.69
N ASP A 47 -7.24 8.06 -9.75
CA ASP A 47 -7.34 6.98 -10.73
C ASP A 47 -6.36 7.17 -11.91
N GLY A 48 -6.50 6.35 -12.97
CA GLY A 48 -5.71 6.47 -14.20
C GLY A 48 -5.95 7.75 -15.02
N ASN A 49 -7.04 8.46 -14.74
CA ASN A 49 -7.49 9.66 -15.46
C ASN A 49 -7.29 10.94 -14.63
N GLY A 50 -6.74 10.85 -13.41
CA GLY A 50 -6.55 11.97 -12.51
C GLY A 50 -7.78 12.35 -11.68
N ASN A 51 -8.87 11.57 -11.75
CA ASN A 51 -10.03 11.76 -10.89
C ASN A 51 -9.79 11.13 -9.51
N PRO A 52 -10.57 11.47 -8.47
CA PRO A 52 -10.51 10.77 -7.19
C PRO A 52 -10.67 9.25 -7.37
N GLY A 53 -9.69 8.48 -6.91
CA GLY A 53 -9.56 7.08 -7.31
C GLY A 53 -8.60 6.25 -6.46
N GLY A 54 -8.44 6.62 -5.18
CA GLY A 54 -7.64 5.89 -4.20
C GLY A 54 -8.10 4.44 -3.96
N PHE A 55 -7.55 3.80 -2.93
CA PHE A 55 -7.90 2.42 -2.62
C PHE A 55 -9.38 2.24 -2.23
N THR A 56 -10.04 1.26 -2.82
CA THR A 56 -11.33 0.76 -2.31
C THR A 56 -11.12 0.01 -0.98
N PRO A 57 -12.18 -0.23 -0.18
CA PRO A 57 -12.06 -1.01 1.05
C PRO A 57 -11.44 -2.40 0.83
N GLU A 58 -11.81 -3.07 -0.24
CA GLU A 58 -11.29 -4.40 -0.60
C GLU A 58 -9.82 -4.33 -0.99
N GLU A 59 -9.44 -3.32 -1.78
CA GLU A 59 -8.04 -3.12 -2.15
C GLU A 59 -7.17 -2.75 -0.93
N LYS A 60 -7.71 -2.01 0.05
CA LYS A 60 -7.00 -1.74 1.32
C LYS A 60 -6.73 -3.02 2.11
N GLU A 61 -7.72 -3.90 2.21
CA GLU A 61 -7.54 -5.17 2.93
C GLU A 61 -6.55 -6.08 2.20
N GLN A 62 -6.63 -6.14 0.87
CA GLN A 62 -5.65 -6.87 0.06
C GLN A 62 -4.24 -6.30 0.18
N PHE A 63 -4.10 -4.96 0.24
CA PHE A 63 -2.81 -4.29 0.40
C PHE A 63 -2.21 -4.61 1.78
N LYS A 64 -3.01 -4.56 2.84
CA LYS A 64 -2.63 -4.97 4.20
C LYS A 64 -2.17 -6.43 4.24
N GLY A 65 -2.92 -7.33 3.59
CA GLY A 65 -2.51 -8.73 3.45
C GLY A 65 -1.16 -8.89 2.72
N GLY A 66 -0.93 -8.10 1.67
CA GLY A 66 0.35 -8.09 0.94
C GLY A 66 1.53 -7.61 1.79
N LEU A 67 1.31 -6.62 2.67
CA LEU A 67 2.33 -6.16 3.62
C LEU A 67 2.65 -7.25 4.66
N TYR A 68 1.65 -7.95 5.19
CA TYR A 68 1.89 -9.08 6.09
C TYR A 68 2.63 -10.24 5.42
N ASP A 69 2.29 -10.59 4.17
CA ASP A 69 3.03 -11.60 3.43
C ASP A 69 4.49 -11.18 3.20
N LEU A 70 4.75 -9.91 2.89
CA LEU A 70 6.12 -9.40 2.78
C LEU A 70 6.87 -9.50 4.11
N ALA A 71 6.26 -9.09 5.22
CA ALA A 71 6.86 -9.16 6.55
C ALA A 71 7.23 -10.61 6.92
N GLU A 72 6.33 -11.56 6.67
CA GLU A 72 6.58 -12.97 6.94
C GLU A 72 7.70 -13.54 6.05
N ARG A 73 7.78 -13.11 4.79
CA ARG A 73 8.87 -13.51 3.89
C ARG A 73 10.22 -12.96 4.35
N ILE A 74 10.27 -11.69 4.79
CA ILE A 74 11.48 -11.10 5.38
C ILE A 74 11.91 -11.92 6.61
N ARG A 75 10.97 -12.24 7.49
CA ARG A 75 11.23 -13.04 8.70
C ARG A 75 11.80 -14.41 8.36
N LYS A 76 11.15 -15.17 7.47
CA LYS A 76 11.63 -16.49 7.03
C LYS A 76 13.03 -16.42 6.40
N THR A 77 13.27 -15.43 5.55
CA THR A 77 14.61 -15.23 4.97
C THR A 77 15.65 -14.95 6.04
N ALA A 78 15.33 -14.15 7.07
CA ALA A 78 16.24 -13.90 8.18
C ALA A 78 16.53 -15.17 9.01
N ASP A 79 15.50 -15.98 9.29
CA ASP A 79 15.65 -17.25 10.02
C ASP A 79 16.55 -18.26 9.26
N GLU A 80 16.54 -18.22 7.92
CA GLU A 80 17.30 -19.11 7.05
C GLU A 80 18.68 -18.55 6.64
N PHE A 81 18.97 -17.27 6.93
CA PHE A 81 20.18 -16.59 6.52
C PHE A 81 21.42 -17.15 7.25
N LYS A 82 22.49 -17.46 6.50
CA LYS A 82 23.75 -18.03 7.01
C LYS A 82 24.93 -17.15 6.68
#